data_AF-A0A0B6YK67-F1
#
_entry.id   AF-A0A0B6YK67-F1
#
_cell.length_a   1.000
_cell.length_b   1.000
_cell.length_c   1.000
_cell.angle_alpha   90.00
_cell.angle_beta   90.00
_cell.angle_gamma   90.00
#
_symmetry.space_group_name_H-M   'P 1'
#
loop_
_entity.id
_entity.type
_entity.pdbx_description
1 polymer ?
#
loop_
_entity_poly.entity_id
_entity_poly.type
_entity_poly.pdbx_seq_one_letter_code
_entity_poly.pdbx_strand_id
1 'polypeptide(L)'
;RAIYEAAEFKYKQGYDMPVEQLAKRMADLNQYYTQNAEMRSLGCAMILVSYDSEDGPSVYRVDPAGYYRSMKAVSVGVKAQSATTAL
;
A
#
# COMPACT_ATOMS: atom_id res chain seq x y z
N ARG A 1 -2.22 -9.41 6.81
CA ARG A 1 -0.85 -8.89 7.08
C ARG A 1 -0.86 -7.41 7.44
N ALA A 2 -1.40 -6.52 6.60
CA ALA A 2 -1.45 -5.07 6.86
C ALA A 2 -2.03 -4.68 8.24
N ILE A 3 -3.16 -5.27 8.64
CA ILE A 3 -3.79 -5.02 9.96
C ILE A 3 -2.83 -5.34 11.12
N TYR A 4 -2.09 -6.43 11.01
CA TYR A 4 -1.13 -6.85 12.03
C TYR A 4 0.06 -5.89 12.12
N GLU A 5 0.62 -5.49 10.97
CA GLU A 5 1.72 -4.50 10.92
C GLU A 5 1.29 -3.15 11.53
N ALA A 6 0.07 -2.69 11.24
CA ALA A 6 -0.47 -1.45 11.81
C ALA A 6 -0.70 -1.56 13.32
N ALA A 7 -1.26 -2.68 13.80
CA ALA A 7 -1.48 -2.90 15.22
C ALA A 7 -0.17 -3.01 16.00
N GLU A 8 0.83 -3.72 15.46
CA GLU A 8 2.16 -3.85 16.06
C GLU A 8 2.88 -2.49 16.10
N PHE A 9 2.77 -1.70 15.03
CA PHE A 9 3.29 -0.34 15.01
C PHE A 9 2.66 0.53 16.11
N LYS A 10 1.33 0.54 16.21
CA LYS A 10 0.62 1.32 17.22
C LYS A 10 1.01 0.92 18.64
N TYR A 11 1.15 -0.38 18.89
CA TYR A 11 1.61 -0.89 20.18
C TYR A 11 3.02 -0.41 20.53
N LYS A 12 3.94 -0.38 19.55
CA LYS A 12 5.35 0.00 19.78
C LYS A 12 5.57 1.51 19.85
N GLN A 13 4.88 2.28 19.01
CA GLN A 13 5.14 3.70 18.82
C GLN A 13 4.16 4.60 19.58
N GLY A 14 3.01 4.07 20.01
CA GLY A 14 2.02 4.81 20.79
C GLY A 14 1.08 5.70 19.97
N TYR A 15 1.17 5.69 18.64
CA TYR A 15 0.29 6.43 17.73
C TYR A 15 -0.11 5.59 16.51
N ASP A 16 -1.13 6.04 15.77
CA ASP A 16 -1.61 5.34 14.59
C ASP A 16 -0.60 5.35 13.44
N MET A 17 -0.42 4.21 12.77
CA MET A 17 0.57 4.07 11.71
C MET A 17 0.21 4.95 10.51
N PRO A 18 1.11 5.86 10.06
CA PRO A 18 0.89 6.63 8.85
C PRO A 18 0.70 5.70 7.65
N VAL A 19 -0.24 6.03 6.77
CA VAL A 19 -0.56 5.18 5.60
C VAL A 19 0.64 4.99 4.68
N GLU A 20 1.52 5.99 4.59
CA GLU A 20 2.75 5.89 3.81
C GLU A 20 3.68 4.80 4.37
N GLN A 21 3.83 4.74 5.69
CA GLN A 21 4.67 3.73 6.33
C GLN A 21 4.07 2.34 6.15
N LEU A 22 2.74 2.22 6.22
CA LEU A 22 2.05 0.97 5.93
C LEU A 22 2.23 0.56 4.46
N ALA A 23 2.10 1.50 3.52
CA ALA A 23 2.30 1.27 2.09
C ALA A 23 3.72 0.78 1.80
N LYS A 24 4.72 1.47 2.35
CA LYS A 24 6.13 1.09 2.26
C LYS A 24 6.36 -0.31 2.84
N ARG A 25 5.82 -0.60 4.03
CA ARG A 25 5.96 -1.90 4.67
C ARG A 25 5.38 -3.04 3.83
N MET A 26 4.23 -2.81 3.22
CA MET A 26 3.62 -3.79 2.31
C MET A 26 4.42 -3.96 1.01
N ALA A 27 4.97 -2.88 0.47
CA ALA A 27 5.89 -2.92 -0.66
C ALA A 27 7.16 -3.72 -0.35
N ASP A 28 7.80 -3.49 0.81
CA ASP A 28 9.00 -4.23 1.22
C ASP A 28 8.74 -5.73 1.36
N LEU A 29 7.56 -6.12 1.87
CA LEU A 29 7.15 -7.53 1.93
C LEU A 29 6.95 -8.13 0.53
N ASN A 30 6.31 -7.40 -0.37
CA ASN A 30 6.15 -7.81 -1.77
C ASN A 30 7.52 -7.97 -2.46
N GLN A 31 8.41 -7.00 -2.25
CA GLN A 31 9.78 -6.99 -2.77
C GLN A 31 10.62 -8.14 -2.21
N TYR A 32 10.37 -8.56 -0.97
CA TYR A 32 10.97 -9.76 -0.40
C TYR A 32 10.47 -11.02 -1.12
N TYR A 33 9.16 -11.14 -1.38
CA TYR A 33 8.62 -12.28 -2.13
C TYR A 33 9.17 -12.39 -3.56
N THR A 34 9.44 -11.26 -4.24
CA THR A 34 9.97 -11.29 -5.62
C THR A 34 11.44 -11.72 -5.70
N GLN A 35 12.19 -11.59 -4.61
CA GLN A 35 13.62 -11.96 -4.56
C GLN A 35 13.87 -13.38 -4.05
N ASN A 36 12.89 -14.00 -3.40
CA ASN A 36 13.03 -15.36 -2.85
C ASN A 36 12.30 -16.36 -3.75
N ALA A 37 13.07 -17.19 -4.48
CA ALA A 37 12.54 -18.13 -5.47
C ALA A 37 11.58 -19.19 -4.89
N GLU A 38 11.71 -19.50 -3.60
CA GLU A 38 10.82 -20.43 -2.89
C GLU A 38 9.47 -19.83 -2.53
N MET A 39 9.31 -18.51 -2.70
CA MET A 39 8.10 -17.79 -2.32
C MET A 39 7.31 -17.31 -3.54
N ARG A 40 6.01 -17.20 -3.35
CA ARG A 40 5.11 -16.68 -4.37
C ARG A 40 4.78 -15.21 -4.07
N SER A 41 4.92 -14.36 -5.07
CA SER A 41 4.47 -12.98 -4.99
C SER A 41 2.96 -12.89 -4.73
N LEU A 42 2.55 -11.87 -3.97
CA LEU A 42 1.14 -11.60 -3.75
C LEU A 42 0.53 -11.13 -5.07
N GLY A 43 -0.33 -11.94 -5.67
CA GLY A 43 -1.02 -11.65 -6.94
C GLY A 43 -2.13 -10.60 -6.81
N CYS A 44 -1.94 -9.58 -5.96
CA CYS A 44 -2.88 -8.51 -5.71
C CYS A 44 -2.18 -7.15 -5.70
N ALA A 45 -2.85 -6.14 -6.24
CA ALA A 45 -2.51 -4.75 -6.00
C ALA A 45 -3.40 -4.20 -4.86
N MET A 46 -2.83 -3.34 -4.03
CA MET A 46 -3.52 -2.75 -2.89
C MET A 46 -3.71 -1.25 -3.12
N ILE A 47 -4.88 -0.75 -2.77
CA ILE A 47 -5.16 0.68 -2.63
C ILE A 47 -5.36 0.93 -1.14
N LEU A 48 -4.51 1.76 -0.57
CA LEU A 48 -4.59 2.21 0.82
C LEU A 48 -5.12 3.63 0.81
N VAL A 49 -6.12 3.88 1.65
CA VAL A 49 -6.75 5.20 1.80
C VAL A 49 -6.66 5.58 3.26
N SER A 50 -6.26 6.80 3.55
CA SER A 50 -6.34 7.34 4.90
C SER A 50 -6.79 8.79 4.89
N TYR A 51 -7.17 9.23 6.08
CA TYR A 51 -7.43 10.61 6.39
C TYR A 51 -6.68 10.93 7.68
N ASP A 52 -5.77 11.89 7.60
CA ASP A 52 -5.04 12.42 8.75
C ASP A 52 -5.40 13.90 8.95
N SER A 53 -5.40 14.38 10.19
CA SER A 53 -5.72 15.78 10.49
C SER A 53 -4.65 16.77 10.04
N GLU A 54 -3.39 16.34 9.96
CA GLU A 54 -2.24 17.14 9.56
C GLU A 54 -2.07 17.11 8.03
N ASP A 55 -2.11 15.91 7.43
CA ASP A 55 -1.81 15.71 6.00
C ASP A 55 -3.07 15.64 5.10
N GLY A 56 -4.26 15.51 5.69
CA GLY A 56 -5.52 15.39 4.97
C GLY A 56 -5.76 14.01 4.34
N PRO A 57 -6.66 13.91 3.34
CA PRO A 57 -6.94 12.65 2.65
C PRO A 57 -5.78 12.24 1.74
N SER A 58 -5.37 10.99 1.81
CA SER A 58 -4.31 10.45 0.95
C SER A 58 -4.63 9.06 0.42
N VAL A 59 -4.08 8.75 -0.76
CA VAL A 59 -4.24 7.47 -1.44
C VAL A 59 -2.88 6.94 -1.85
N TYR A 60 -2.62 5.67 -1.54
CA TYR A 60 -1.40 4.97 -1.92
C TYR A 60 -1.74 3.69 -2.67
N ARG A 61 -1.03 3.45 -3.77
CA ARG A 61 -1.05 2.18 -4.48
C ARG A 61 0.18 1.37 -4.11
N VAL A 62 -0.01 0.07 -3.91
CA VAL A 62 1.08 -0.90 -3.74
C VAL A 62 0.92 -2.02 -4.76
N ASP A 63 1.99 -2.31 -5.51
CA ASP A 63 2.03 -3.34 -6.54
C ASP A 63 2.72 -4.63 -6.05
N PRO A 64 2.38 -5.80 -6.65
CA PRO A 64 3.05 -7.08 -6.38
C PRO A 64 4.58 -7.05 -6.53
N ALA A 65 5.08 -6.12 -7.35
CA ALA A 65 6.49 -5.95 -7.63
C ALA A 65 7.27 -5.27 -6.49
N GLY A 66 6.61 -4.86 -5.41
CA GLY A 66 7.26 -4.11 -4.32
C GLY A 66 7.33 -2.60 -4.55
N TYR A 67 6.62 -2.09 -5.56
CA TYR A 67 6.50 -0.66 -5.80
C TYR A 67 5.33 -0.07 -5.02
N TYR A 68 5.50 1.13 -4.46
CA TYR A 68 4.41 1.91 -3.88
C TYR A 68 4.52 3.38 -4.25
N ARG A 69 3.37 4.07 -4.33
CA ARG A 69 3.33 5.51 -4.62
C ARG A 69 2.06 6.17 -4.09
N SER A 70 2.19 7.41 -3.61
CA SER A 70 1.06 8.31 -3.38
C SER A 70 0.50 8.84 -4.69
N MET A 71 -0.83 8.94 -4.80
CA MET A 71 -1.53 9.45 -5.97
C MET A 71 -2.71 10.33 -5.53
N LYS A 72 -3.09 11.32 -6.36
CA LYS A 72 -4.31 12.11 -6.12
C LYS A 72 -5.58 11.29 -6.32
N ALA A 73 -5.52 10.39 -7.30
CA ALA A 73 -6.55 9.40 -7.57
C ALA A 73 -5.89 8.18 -8.23
N VAL A 74 -6.46 7.00 -8.02
CA VAL A 74 -5.93 5.75 -8.56
C VAL A 74 -7.05 4.80 -8.94
N SER A 75 -6.82 4.01 -9.99
CA SER A 75 -7.68 2.88 -10.36
C SER A 75 -6.84 1.63 -10.58
N VAL A 76 -7.43 0.47 -10.30
CA VAL A 76 -6.80 -0.85 -10.43
C VAL A 76 -7.85 -1.83 -10.97
N GLY A 77 -7.45 -2.76 -11.84
CA GLY A 77 -8.32 -3.79 -12.41
C GLY A 77 -8.43 -3.74 -13.93
N VAL A 78 -9.38 -4.50 -14.49
CA VAL A 78 -9.49 -4.77 -15.94
C VAL A 78 -9.63 -3.50 -16.79
N LYS A 79 -10.33 -2.48 -16.28
CA LYS A 79 -10.57 -1.20 -16.98
C LYS A 79 -9.80 -0.03 -16.35
N ALA A 80 -8.70 -0.31 -15.65
CA ALA A 80 -7.92 0.72 -14.98
C ALA A 80 -7.41 1.80 -15.93
N GLN A 81 -7.04 1.46 -17.18
CA GLN A 81 -6.59 2.47 -18.14
C GLN A 81 -7.70 3.48 -18.45
N SER A 82 -8.89 3.00 -18.82
CA SER A 82 -10.04 3.87 -19.12
C SER A 82 -10.48 4.68 -17.91
N ALA A 83 -10.48 4.07 -16.71
CA ALA A 83 -10.81 4.76 -15.48
C ALA A 83 -9.76 5.83 -15.15
N THR A 84 -8.47 5.54 -15.32
CA THR A 84 -7.38 6.50 -15.07
C THR A 84 -7.42 7.69 -16.02
N THR A 85 -7.85 7.50 -17.27
CA THR A 85 -8.05 8.62 -18.21
C THR A 85 -9.23 9.52 -17.83
N ALA A 86 -10.18 9.01 -17.04
CA ALA A 86 -11.35 9.76 -16.59
C ALA A 86 -11.15 10.43 -15.21
N LEU A 87 -10.00 10.20 -14.54
CA LEU A 87 -9.60 10.84 -13.29
C LEU A 87 -8.94 12.20 -13.55
#